data_AF-A0A971XU46-F1
#
_entry.id   AF-A0A971XU46-F1
#
_cell.length_a   1.000
_cell.length_b   1.000
_cell.length_c   1.000
_cell.angle_alpha   90.00
_cell.angle_beta   90.00
_cell.angle_gamma   90.00
#
_symmetry.space_group_name_H-M   'P 1'
#
loop_
_entity.id
_entity.type
_entity.pdbx_description
1 polymer ?
#
loop_
_entity_poly.entity_id
_entity_poly.type
_entity_poly.pdbx_seq_one_letter_code
_entity_poly.pdbx_strand_id
1 'polypeptide(L)'
;MIISVSRRTDIPNYYSEWFLNRTKEGFVLVRNPVNFRQISRIRLAPDVVDGIVFWTKNPAPIISRLPELDEYMYYFQFTLTPYGKDIEPNIPEKSRVLAVFKRLSEMIGPDRVIWRYDPILINEKYTVAYHLDAFGRM
;
A
#
# COMPACT_ATOMS: atom_id res chain seq x y z
N MET A 1 4.90 18.02 5.50
CA MET A 1 3.75 17.20 5.93
C MET A 1 3.87 15.75 5.43
N ILE A 2 3.47 14.74 6.22
CA ILE A 2 3.40 13.33 5.77
C ILE A 2 1.98 12.97 5.33
N ILE A 3 1.82 12.38 4.15
CA ILE A 3 0.54 11.89 3.62
C ILE A 3 0.47 10.37 3.75
N SER A 4 -0.39 9.88 4.64
CA SER A 4 -0.73 8.45 4.70
C SER A 4 -1.82 8.14 3.68
N VAL A 5 -1.40 7.58 2.54
CA VAL A 5 -2.26 7.11 1.47
C VAL A 5 -2.76 5.72 1.84
N SER A 6 -4.02 5.44 1.50
CA SER A 6 -4.66 4.13 1.65
C SER A 6 -5.21 3.74 3.03
N ARG A 7 -5.36 4.68 3.96
CA ARG A 7 -5.99 4.40 5.27
C ARG A 7 -7.48 4.01 5.18
N ARG A 8 -8.17 4.41 4.11
CA ARG A 8 -9.60 4.14 3.89
C ARG A 8 -9.87 3.06 2.84
N THR A 9 -8.93 2.84 1.93
CA THR A 9 -9.03 1.90 0.81
C THR A 9 -7.65 1.67 0.21
N ASP A 10 -7.39 0.54 -0.45
CA ASP A 10 -6.10 0.26 -1.09
C ASP A 10 -5.95 1.08 -2.38
N ILE A 11 -5.39 2.29 -2.26
CA ILE A 11 -5.25 3.23 -3.39
C ILE A 11 -4.28 2.70 -4.45
N PRO A 12 -3.06 2.19 -4.12
CA PRO A 12 -2.16 1.59 -5.10
C PRO A 12 -2.76 0.46 -5.93
N ASN A 13 -3.75 -0.26 -5.39
CA ASN A 13 -4.42 -1.33 -6.12
C ASN A 13 -5.61 -0.80 -6.95
N TYR A 14 -6.47 0.05 -6.37
CA TYR A 14 -7.78 0.37 -6.97
C TYR A 14 -7.91 1.79 -7.50
N TYR A 15 -7.11 2.75 -7.01
CA TYR A 15 -7.31 4.19 -7.25
C TYR A 15 -6.01 4.93 -7.59
N SER A 16 -5.02 4.23 -8.13
CA SER A 16 -3.71 4.79 -8.48
C SER A 16 -3.83 5.95 -9.45
N GLU A 17 -4.62 5.79 -10.51
CA GLU A 17 -4.85 6.85 -11.48
C GLU A 17 -5.47 8.10 -10.84
N TRP A 18 -6.50 7.90 -10.01
CA TRP A 18 -7.13 9.00 -9.30
C TRP A 18 -6.11 9.77 -8.43
N PHE A 19 -5.28 9.04 -7.68
CA PHE A 19 -4.30 9.66 -6.79
C PHE A 19 -3.21 10.42 -7.57
N LEU A 20 -2.68 9.84 -8.63
CA LEU A 20 -1.70 10.49 -9.51
C LEU A 20 -2.29 11.74 -10.19
N ASN A 21 -3.59 11.73 -10.51
CA ASN A 21 -4.25 12.95 -10.99
C ASN A 21 -4.41 14.00 -9.88
N ARG A 22 -4.59 13.60 -8.61
CA ARG A 22 -4.60 14.54 -7.47
C ARG A 22 -3.23 15.17 -7.21
N THR A 23 -2.13 14.42 -7.38
CA THR A 23 -0.78 14.98 -7.23
C THR A 23 -0.50 16.00 -8.33
N LYS A 24 -0.92 15.73 -9.58
CA LYS A 24 -0.86 16.70 -10.70
C LYS A 24 -1.69 17.95 -10.46
N GLU A 25 -2.89 17.82 -9.91
CA GLU A 25 -3.73 18.97 -9.52
C GLU A 25 -3.21 19.71 -8.28
N GLY A 26 -2.29 19.11 -7.52
CA GLY A 26 -1.65 19.73 -6.35
C GLY A 26 -2.52 19.76 -5.09
N PHE A 27 -3.67 19.07 -5.05
CA PHE A 27 -4.50 18.96 -3.86
C PHE A 27 -5.45 17.77 -3.87
N VAL A 28 -5.95 17.43 -2.68
CA VAL A 28 -7.08 16.50 -2.51
C VAL A 28 -8.07 17.06 -1.49
N LEU A 29 -9.36 16.76 -1.70
CA LEU A 29 -10.41 17.05 -0.73
C LEU A 29 -10.66 15.82 0.13
N VAL A 30 -10.59 16.00 1.44
CA VAL A 30 -10.82 14.95 2.42
C VAL A 30 -12.02 15.31 3.27
N ARG A 31 -13.04 14.47 3.22
CA ARG A 31 -14.20 14.59 4.10
C ARG A 31 -13.86 14.04 5.49
N ASN A 32 -14.24 14.77 6.54
CA ASN A 32 -14.10 14.27 7.91
C ASN A 32 -15.03 13.06 8.11
N PRO A 33 -14.55 11.94 8.67
CA PRO A 33 -15.34 10.72 8.83
C PRO A 33 -16.45 10.82 9.89
N VAL A 34 -16.35 11.79 10.81
CA VAL A 34 -17.34 12.03 11.88
C VAL A 34 -18.28 13.17 11.50
N ASN A 35 -17.75 14.27 10.97
CA ASN A 35 -18.56 15.41 10.50
C ASN A 35 -18.50 15.55 8.98
N PHE A 36 -19.42 14.90 8.27
CA PHE A 36 -19.42 14.84 6.80
C PHE A 36 -19.57 16.20 6.09
N ARG A 37 -20.07 17.23 6.78
CA ARG A 37 -20.15 18.60 6.23
C ARG A 37 -18.79 19.30 6.22
N GLN A 38 -17.85 18.84 7.04
CA GLN A 38 -16.50 19.36 7.08
C GLN A 38 -15.65 18.69 5.99
N ILE A 39 -15.19 19.50 5.04
CA ILE A 39 -14.29 19.08 3.96
C ILE A 39 -12.99 19.86 4.11
N SER A 40 -11.89 19.13 4.27
CA SER A 40 -10.53 19.71 4.32
C SER A 40 -9.90 19.65 2.94
N ARG A 41 -9.26 20.75 2.51
CA ARG A 41 -8.42 20.77 1.32
C ARG A 41 -6.97 20.56 1.74
N ILE A 42 -6.39 19.44 1.33
CA ILE A 42 -5.00 19.09 1.62
C ILE A 42 -4.17 19.40 0.38
N ARG A 43 -3.17 20.28 0.52
CA ARG A 43 -2.20 20.54 -0.56
C ARG A 43 -1.30 19.31 -0.74
N LEU A 44 -1.03 18.96 -1.98
CA LEU A 44 -0.20 17.82 -2.37
C LEU A 44 1.06 18.23 -3.14
N ALA A 45 1.39 19.51 -3.21
CA ALA A 45 2.57 19.97 -3.93
C ALA A 45 3.87 19.48 -3.25
N PRO A 46 4.94 19.18 -4.02
CA PRO A 46 6.19 18.63 -3.47
C PRO A 46 6.85 19.53 -2.41
N ASP A 47 6.64 20.86 -2.48
CA ASP A 47 7.17 21.84 -1.54
C ASP A 47 6.61 21.71 -0.12
N VAL A 48 5.44 21.08 0.05
CA VAL A 48 4.77 20.93 1.35
C VAL A 48 4.67 19.48 1.81
N VAL A 49 4.89 18.51 0.93
CA VAL A 49 4.79 17.07 1.23
C VAL A 49 6.20 16.52 1.50
N ASP A 50 6.50 16.20 2.75
CA ASP A 50 7.80 15.62 3.14
C ASP A 50 7.87 14.13 2.80
N GLY A 51 6.71 13.47 2.67
CA GLY A 51 6.68 12.04 2.39
C GLY A 51 5.28 11.47 2.17
N ILE A 52 5.20 10.46 1.32
CA ILE A 52 3.97 9.72 1.02
C ILE A 52 4.13 8.26 1.51
N VAL A 53 3.20 7.81 2.33
CA VAL A 53 3.16 6.42 2.81
C VAL A 53 2.06 5.67 2.09
N PHE A 54 2.42 4.68 1.28
CA PHE A 54 1.44 3.81 0.62
C PHE A 54 1.18 2.56 1.44
N TRP A 55 -0.08 2.20 1.64
CA TRP A 55 -0.49 0.93 2.23
C TRP A 55 -1.20 0.09 1.17
N THR A 56 -0.79 -1.16 0.99
CA THR A 56 -1.38 -2.01 -0.04
C THR A 56 -1.10 -3.49 0.19
N LYS A 57 -1.99 -4.35 -0.34
CA LYS A 57 -1.72 -5.77 -0.55
C LYS A 57 -1.32 -6.09 -1.99
N ASN A 58 -1.43 -5.13 -2.91
CA ASN A 58 -1.11 -5.31 -4.32
C ASN A 58 -0.72 -3.97 -5.00
N PRO A 59 0.58 -3.64 -5.07
CA PRO A 59 1.04 -2.43 -5.76
C PRO A 59 1.14 -2.58 -7.28
N ALA A 60 0.84 -3.76 -7.84
CA ALA A 60 1.02 -4.01 -9.28
C ALA A 60 0.41 -2.93 -10.19
N PRO A 61 -0.79 -2.37 -9.91
CA PRO A 61 -1.40 -1.36 -10.77
C PRO A 61 -0.69 0.00 -10.76
N ILE A 62 0.05 0.37 -9.70
CA ILE A 62 0.77 1.65 -9.64
C ILE A 62 2.22 1.55 -10.12
N ILE A 63 2.83 0.36 -10.11
CA ILE A 63 4.29 0.16 -10.31
C ILE A 63 4.84 0.89 -11.54
N SER A 64 4.21 0.75 -12.71
CA SER A 64 4.70 1.36 -13.95
C SER A 64 4.58 2.88 -13.99
N ARG A 65 3.79 3.46 -13.07
CA ARG A 65 3.49 4.87 -12.98
C ARG A 65 4.22 5.56 -11.82
N LEU A 66 5.02 4.82 -11.05
CA LEU A 66 5.82 5.39 -9.97
C LEU A 66 6.79 6.51 -10.38
N PRO A 67 7.33 6.56 -11.62
CA PRO A 67 8.11 7.72 -12.07
C PRO A 67 7.33 9.04 -12.06
N GLU A 68 5.98 9.02 -12.09
CA GLU A 68 5.17 10.24 -11.93
C GLU A 68 5.26 10.83 -10.51
N LEU A 69 5.92 10.14 -9.57
CA LEU A 69 6.12 10.56 -8.18
C LEU A 69 7.60 10.84 -7.86
N ASP A 70 8.47 11.02 -8.86
CA ASP A 70 9.91 11.21 -8.63
C ASP A 70 10.25 12.47 -7.80
N GLU A 71 9.39 13.48 -7.78
CA GLU A 71 9.53 14.68 -6.94
C GLU A 71 9.15 14.44 -5.47
N TYR A 72 8.59 13.28 -5.14
CA TYR A 72 8.13 12.95 -3.79
C TYR A 72 9.01 11.89 -3.15
N MET A 73 9.32 12.09 -1.86
CA MET A 73 9.76 10.97 -1.03
C MET A 73 8.57 10.07 -0.74
N TYR A 74 8.71 8.76 -0.92
CA TYR A 74 7.66 7.81 -0.59
C TYR A 74 8.22 6.45 -0.20
N TYR A 75 7.40 5.67 0.51
CA TYR A 75 7.67 4.27 0.77
C TYR A 75 6.37 3.47 0.83
N PHE A 76 6.50 2.15 0.70
CA PHE A 76 5.41 1.21 0.72
C PHE A 76 5.41 0.41 2.02
N GLN A 77 4.27 0.40 2.70
CA GLN A 77 3.90 -0.62 3.66
C GLN A 77 3.10 -1.70 2.92
N PHE A 78 3.79 -2.77 2.55
CA PHE A 78 3.22 -3.86 1.78
C PHE A 78 2.80 -4.98 2.73
N THR A 79 1.49 -5.14 2.91
CA THR A 79 0.94 -6.26 3.65
C THR A 79 1.00 -7.54 2.81
N LEU A 80 1.86 -8.46 3.23
CA LEU A 80 2.00 -9.78 2.63
C LEU A 80 1.84 -10.83 3.74
N THR A 81 0.74 -11.55 3.68
CA THR A 81 0.31 -12.56 4.64
C THR A 81 0.25 -13.93 3.96
N PRO A 82 0.28 -15.04 4.72
CA PRO A 82 0.29 -16.38 4.13
C PRO A 82 -1.10 -16.90 3.75
N TYR A 83 -2.16 -16.13 3.96
CA TYR A 83 -3.52 -16.65 3.92
C TYR A 83 -4.00 -17.07 2.52
N GLY A 84 -4.86 -18.09 2.47
CA GLY A 84 -5.55 -18.50 1.25
C GLY A 84 -6.79 -17.65 0.96
N LYS A 85 -7.54 -18.06 -0.07
CA LYS A 85 -8.77 -17.40 -0.53
C LYS A 85 -9.91 -17.43 0.49
N ASP A 86 -9.83 -18.28 1.50
CA ASP A 86 -10.76 -18.32 2.62
C ASP A 86 -10.69 -17.06 3.52
N ILE A 87 -9.53 -16.40 3.59
CA ILE A 87 -9.37 -15.11 4.30
C ILE A 87 -9.19 -13.96 3.30
N GLU A 88 -8.49 -14.20 2.19
CA GLU A 88 -8.12 -13.18 1.21
C GLU A 88 -8.58 -13.55 -0.21
N PRO A 89 -9.90 -13.63 -0.46
CA PRO A 89 -10.45 -14.18 -1.71
C PRO A 89 -10.06 -13.41 -2.97
N ASN A 90 -9.83 -12.10 -2.83
CA ASN A 90 -9.60 -11.18 -3.95
C ASN A 90 -8.11 -10.81 -4.12
N ILE A 91 -7.22 -11.44 -3.36
CA ILE A 91 -5.78 -11.21 -3.50
C ILE A 91 -5.23 -12.22 -4.53
N PRO A 92 -4.33 -11.79 -5.44
CA PRO A 92 -3.67 -12.71 -6.36
C PRO A 92 -2.94 -13.84 -5.63
N GLU A 93 -2.64 -14.92 -6.37
CA GLU A 93 -1.85 -16.04 -5.84
C GLU A 93 -0.53 -15.56 -5.23
N LYS A 94 -0.11 -16.18 -4.12
CA LYS A 94 1.01 -15.68 -3.30
C LYS A 94 2.32 -15.58 -4.05
N SER A 95 2.60 -16.52 -4.95
CA SER A 95 3.76 -16.47 -5.83
C SER A 95 3.80 -15.19 -6.67
N ARG A 96 2.64 -14.72 -7.17
CA ARG A 96 2.53 -13.47 -7.93
C ARG A 96 2.72 -12.25 -7.04
N VAL A 97 2.13 -12.25 -5.84
CA VAL A 97 2.29 -11.15 -4.88
C VAL A 97 3.75 -11.02 -4.42
N LEU A 98 4.43 -12.13 -4.16
CA LEU A 98 5.87 -12.18 -3.85
C LEU A 98 6.73 -11.66 -4.99
N ALA A 99 6.43 -12.04 -6.23
CA ALA A 99 7.15 -11.52 -7.40
C ALA A 99 6.98 -9.99 -7.54
N VAL A 100 5.76 -9.49 -7.28
CA VAL A 100 5.47 -8.04 -7.27
C VAL A 100 6.22 -7.34 -6.13
N PHE A 101 6.29 -7.94 -4.93
CA PHE A 101 7.06 -7.41 -3.80
C PHE A 101 8.54 -7.27 -4.16
N LYS A 102 9.16 -8.33 -4.68
CA LYS A 102 10.58 -8.34 -5.08
C LYS A 102 10.85 -7.30 -6.16
N ARG A 103 10.03 -7.28 -7.22
CA ARG A 103 10.14 -6.29 -8.30
C ARG A 103 10.04 -4.86 -7.79
N LEU A 104 9.10 -4.58 -6.89
CA LEU A 104 8.96 -3.24 -6.30
C LEU A 104 10.23 -2.90 -5.51
N SER A 105 10.71 -3.80 -4.67
CA SER A 105 11.93 -3.62 -3.87
C SER A 105 13.18 -3.41 -4.73
N GLU A 106 13.31 -4.10 -5.86
CA GLU A 106 14.41 -3.90 -6.82
C GLU A 106 14.34 -2.53 -7.48
N MET A 107 13.12 -2.08 -7.80
CA MET A 107 12.90 -0.83 -8.54
C MET A 107 13.06 0.42 -7.68
N ILE A 108 12.55 0.40 -6.44
CA ILE A 108 12.63 1.56 -5.54
C ILE A 108 13.65 1.38 -4.42
N GLY A 109 14.31 0.24 -4.33
CA GLY A 109 15.25 -0.07 -3.26
C GLY A 109 14.56 -0.65 -2.02
N PRO A 110 15.24 -1.55 -1.29
CA PRO A 110 14.66 -2.31 -0.18
C PRO A 110 14.24 -1.43 1.00
N ASP A 111 14.93 -0.31 1.25
CA ASP A 111 14.61 0.59 2.35
C ASP A 111 13.25 1.32 2.17
N ARG A 112 12.70 1.31 0.95
CA ARG A 112 11.40 1.90 0.62
C ARG A 112 10.27 0.87 0.55
N VAL A 113 10.53 -0.40 0.84
CA VAL A 113 9.50 -1.46 0.85
C VAL A 113 9.50 -2.20 2.18
N ILE A 114 8.55 -1.86 3.04
CA ILE A 114 8.39 -2.45 4.37
C ILE A 114 7.39 -3.60 4.28
N TRP A 115 7.87 -4.83 4.52
CA TRP A 115 7.00 -5.99 4.65
C TRP A 115 6.18 -5.89 5.94
N ARG A 116 4.86 -6.01 5.80
CA ARG A 116 3.93 -6.15 6.92
C ARG A 116 3.29 -7.53 6.94
N TYR A 117 3.65 -8.31 7.94
CA TYR A 117 3.04 -9.59 8.24
C TYR A 117 1.92 -9.40 9.29
N ASP A 118 0.82 -8.77 8.89
CA ASP A 118 -0.27 -8.34 9.79
C ASP A 118 -1.61 -8.32 9.03
N PRO A 119 -2.70 -8.91 9.56
CA PRO A 119 -2.81 -9.57 10.86
C PRO A 119 -2.18 -10.96 10.90
N ILE A 120 -1.89 -11.41 12.12
CA ILE A 120 -1.60 -12.81 12.45
C ILE A 120 -2.87 -13.38 13.08
N LEU A 121 -3.56 -14.26 12.35
CA LEU A 121 -4.81 -14.89 12.71
C LEU A 121 -4.51 -16.34 13.08
N ILE A 122 -4.68 -16.69 14.35
CA ILE A 122 -4.43 -18.05 14.83
C ILE A 122 -5.75 -18.79 14.92
N ASN A 123 -5.85 -19.92 14.22
CA ASN A 123 -6.98 -20.84 14.32
C ASN A 123 -6.54 -22.29 13.99
N GLU A 124 -7.50 -23.21 13.87
CA GLU A 124 -7.23 -24.63 13.58
C GLU A 124 -6.45 -24.84 12.27
N LYS A 125 -6.63 -23.97 11.27
CA LYS A 125 -5.96 -24.03 9.97
C LYS A 125 -4.65 -23.23 9.96
N TYR A 126 -4.68 -22.00 10.46
CA TYR A 126 -3.55 -21.07 10.51
C TYR A 126 -2.92 -21.13 11.90
N THR A 127 -2.17 -22.20 12.15
CA THR A 127 -1.48 -22.39 13.43
C THR A 127 -0.21 -21.52 13.52
N VAL A 128 0.35 -21.39 14.72
CA VAL A 128 1.66 -20.74 14.90
C VAL A 128 2.75 -21.41 14.06
N ALA A 129 2.76 -22.74 14.00
CA ALA A 129 3.71 -23.50 13.18
C ALA A 129 3.55 -23.21 11.69
N TYR A 130 2.31 -23.09 11.20
CA TYR A 130 2.02 -22.69 9.83
C TYR A 130 2.58 -21.30 9.52
N HIS A 131 2.39 -20.34 10.43
CA HIS A 131 2.92 -18.98 10.27
C HIS A 131 4.45 -18.95 10.21
N LEU A 132 5.15 -19.70 11.07
CA LEU A 132 6.61 -19.80 11.08
C LEU A 132 7.14 -20.39 9.76
N ASP A 133 6.56 -21.49 9.31
CA ASP A 133 6.93 -22.11 8.03
C ASP A 133 6.68 -21.17 6.84
N ALA A 134 5.48 -20.57 6.78
CA ALA A 134 5.13 -19.68 5.69
C ALA A 134 5.98 -18.41 5.67
N PHE A 135 6.31 -17.84 6.84
CA PHE A 135 7.22 -16.70 6.95
C PHE A 135 8.62 -17.05 6.46
N GLY A 136 9.16 -18.22 6.82
CA GLY A 136 10.50 -18.65 6.38
C GLY A 136 10.61 -18.97 4.89
N ARG A 137 9.48 -19.25 4.21
CA ARG A 137 9.43 -19.52 2.76
C ARG A 137 9.22 -18.29 1.88
N MET A 138 8.80 -17.16 2.45
CA MET A 138 8.52 -15.92 1.73
C MET A 138 9.76 -15.03 1.66
#